data_AF-A0A968V2I3-F1
#
_entry.id   AF-A0A968V2I3-F1
#
_cell.length_a   1.000
_cell.length_b   1.000
_cell.length_c   1.000
_cell.angle_alpha   90.00
_cell.angle_beta   90.00
_cell.angle_gamma   90.00
#
_symmetry.space_group_name_H-M   'P 1'
#
loop_
_entity.id
_entity.type
_entity.pdbx_description
1 polymer ?
#
loop_
_entity_poly.entity_id
_entity_poly.type
_entity_poly.pdbx_seq_one_letter_code
_entity_poly.pdbx_strand_id
1 'polypeptide(L)' 'MGNCTKTISGKVTDARSQPLVGATVVVQNSTTGTVTDPDGAYALDVKEGDVLEIFICWI' A
#
# COMPACT_ATOMS: atom_id res chain seq x y z
N MET A 1 16.11 20.34 2.92
CA MET A 1 14.79 20.91 3.28
C MET A 1 13.75 19.89 2.86
N GLY A 2 12.94 19.42 3.81
CA GLY A 2 11.73 18.61 3.60
C GLY A 2 11.95 17.25 2.92
N ASN A 3 11.97 16.18 3.71
CA ASN A 3 11.50 14.88 3.23
C ASN A 3 10.00 15.00 2.91
N CYS A 4 9.70 15.52 1.72
CA CYS A 4 8.34 15.80 1.27
C CYS A 4 7.59 14.47 1.19
N THR A 5 6.68 14.27 2.14
CA THR A 5 5.79 13.11 2.16
C THR A 5 4.88 13.21 0.94
N LYS A 6 4.93 12.19 0.09
CA LYS A 6 4.05 12.03 -1.07
C LYS A 6 3.00 11.00 -0.75
N THR A 7 1.75 11.35 -1.00
CA THR A 7 0.65 10.39 -0.94
C THR A 7 0.73 9.50 -2.18
N ILE A 8 1.09 8.24 -1.98
CA ILE A 8 0.98 7.23 -3.02
C ILE A 8 -0.40 6.58 -2.88
N SER A 9 -1.15 6.59 -3.97
CA SER A 9 -2.42 5.89 -4.08
C SER A 9 -2.34 4.89 -5.23
N GLY A 10 -3.04 3.78 -5.07
CA GLY A 10 -3.03 2.71 -6.05
C GLY A 10 -4.15 1.71 -5.78
N LYS A 11 -4.17 0.66 -6.60
CA LYS A 11 -5.15 -0.42 -6.49
C LYS A 11 -4.42 -1.76 -6.49
N VAL A 12 -4.70 -2.60 -5.51
CA VAL A 12 -4.19 -3.96 -5.45
C VAL A 12 -5.22 -4.88 -6.10
N THR A 13 -4.79 -5.57 -7.17
CA THR A 13 -5.63 -6.52 -7.91
C THR A 13 -4.91 -7.85 -8.05
N ASP A 14 -5.67 -8.94 -8.04
CA ASP A 14 -5.16 -10.27 -8.32
C ASP A 14 -4.94 -10.51 -9.83
N ALA A 15 -4.35 -11.64 -10.20
CA ALA A 15 -4.13 -12.09 -11.57
C ALA A 15 -5.41 -12.15 -12.43
N ARG A 16 -6.58 -12.22 -11.78
CA ARG A 16 -7.91 -12.17 -12.43
C ARG A 16 -8.49 -10.76 -12.55
N SER A 17 -7.69 -9.73 -12.27
CA SER A 17 -8.13 -8.32 -12.19
C SER A 17 -9.22 -8.07 -11.14
N GLN A 18 -9.37 -8.97 -10.17
CA GLN A 18 -10.27 -8.78 -9.05
C GLN A 18 -9.59 -7.92 -7.98
N PRO A 19 -10.28 -6.93 -7.40
CA PRO A 19 -9.72 -6.13 -6.31
C PRO A 19 -9.46 -7.00 -5.09
N LEU A 20 -8.27 -6.85 -4.51
CA LEU A 20 -7.86 -7.57 -3.31
C LEU A 20 -8.16 -6.72 -2.09
N VAL A 21 -9.18 -7.15 -1.35
CA VAL A 21 -9.63 -6.53 -0.10
C VAL A 21 -8.82 -7.11 1.06
N GLY A 22 -8.37 -6.26 1.98
CA GLY A 22 -7.62 -6.73 3.14
C GLY A 22 -6.14 -7.04 2.85
N ALA A 23 -5.61 -6.56 1.72
CA ALA A 23 -4.16 -6.55 1.50
C ALA A 23 -3.53 -5.49 2.41
N THR A 24 -2.43 -5.84 3.07
CA THR A 24 -1.72 -4.94 3.96
C THR A 24 -0.55 -4.30 3.21
N VAL A 25 -0.50 -2.98 3.16
CA VAL A 25 0.55 -2.20 2.52
C VAL A 25 1.36 -1.51 3.62
N VAL A 26 2.63 -1.84 3.75
CA VAL A 26 3.52 -1.29 4.80
C VAL A 26 4.74 -0.66 4.15
N VAL A 27 5.22 0.44 4.72
CA VAL A 27 6.52 1.00 4.33
C VAL A 27 7.63 0.23 5.04
N GLN A 28 8.58 -0.28 4.27
CA GLN A 28 9.76 -0.96 4.78
C GLN A 28 10.55 -0.03 5.72
N ASN A 29 10.96 -0.54 6.89
CA ASN A 29 11.58 0.22 7.97
C ASN A 29 10.69 1.30 8.61
N SER A 30 9.37 1.24 8.44
CA SER A 30 8.41 2.13 9.10
C SER A 30 7.26 1.34 9.73
N THR A 31 6.61 1.96 10.70
CA THR A 31 5.34 1.49 11.27
C THR A 31 4.12 2.02 10.50
N THR A 32 4.36 2.84 9.49
CA THR A 32 3.32 3.40 8.62
C THR A 32 2.87 2.34 7.62
N GLY A 33 1.60 1.96 7.73
CA GLY A 33 0.95 1.05 6.80
C GLY A 33 -0.54 1.33 6.69
N THR A 34 -1.16 0.79 5.67
CA THR A 34 -2.59 0.88 5.39
C THR A 34 -3.11 -0.47 4.92
N VAL A 35 -4.42 -0.68 5.00
CA VAL A 35 -5.10 -1.87 4.51
C VAL A 35 -5.95 -1.46 3.32
N THR A 36 -5.98 -2.29 2.27
CA THR A 36 -6.80 -2.01 1.11
C THR A 36 -8.28 -2.11 1.41
N ASP A 37 -9.03 -1.18 0.83
CA ASP A 37 -10.49 -1.09 0.92
C ASP A 37 -11.19 -2.21 0.14
N PRO A 38 -12.54 -2.34 0.26
CA PRO A 38 -13.33 -3.33 -0.48
C PRO A 38 -13.21 -3.26 -2.02
N ASP A 39 -12.76 -2.12 -2.54
CA ASP A 39 -12.47 -1.91 -3.95
C ASP A 39 -10.99 -2.18 -4.30
N GLY A 40 -10.17 -2.60 -3.33
CA GLY A 40 -8.73 -2.83 -3.47
C GLY A 40 -7.91 -1.54 -3.54
N ALA A 41 -8.50 -0.37 -3.30
CA ALA A 41 -7.78 0.88 -3.27
C ALA A 41 -6.95 1.01 -1.98
N TYR A 42 -5.82 1.70 -2.09
CA TYR A 42 -5.02 2.13 -0.93
C TYR A 42 -4.49 3.54 -1.15
N ALA A 43 -4.26 4.24 -0.05
CA ALA A 43 -3.56 5.51 -0.01
C ALA A 43 -2.63 5.53 1.21
N LEU A 44 -1.37 5.91 1.00
CA LEU A 44 -0.37 5.98 2.05
C LEU A 44 0.59 7.15 1.82
N ASP A 45 0.88 7.90 2.87
CA ASP A 45 1.89 8.94 2.85
C ASP A 45 3.28 8.36 3.09
N VAL A 46 4.13 8.45 2.07
CA VAL A 46 5.49 7.88 2.08
C VAL A 46 6.51 8.93 1.68
N LYS A 47 7.78 8.71 2.03
CA LYS A 47 8.86 9.61 1.59
C LYS A 47 9.49 9.07 0.32
N GLU A 48 10.11 9.96 -0.45
CA GLU A 48 10.89 9.54 -1.61
C GLU A 48 12.06 8.64 -1.16
N GLY A 49 12.15 7.44 -1.75
CA GLY A 49 13.14 6.43 -1.40
C GLY A 49 12.63 5.34 -0.45
N ASP A 50 11.42 5.48 0.10
CA ASP A 50 10.79 4.43 0.89
C ASP A 50 10.36 3.26 -0.01
N VAL A 51 10.58 2.04 0.47
CA VAL A 51 10.15 0.81 -0.22
C VAL A 51 8.80 0.38 0.36
N LEU A 52 7.85 0.06 -0.52
CA LEU A 52 6.54 -0.45 -0.14
C LEU A 52 6.55 -1.98 -0.18
N GLU A 53 6.20 -2.60 0.95
CA GLU A 53 5.96 -4.03 1.07
C GLU A 53 4.45 -4.30 1.14
N ILE A 54 3.96 -5.12 0.21
CA ILE A 54 2.54 -5.47 0.11
C ILE A 54 2.40 -6.93 0.54
N PHE A 55 1.75 -7.13 1.68
CA PHE A 55 1.40 -8.44 2.21
C PHE A 55 -0.04 -8.77 1.82
N ILE A 56 -0.18 -9.76 0.96
CA ILE A 56 -1.48 -10.38 0.69
C ILE A 56 -1.64 -11.59 1.59
N CYS A 57 -2.62 -11.56 2.49
CA CYS A 57 -3.05 -12.76 3.19
C CYS A 57 -3.98 -13.53 2.23
N TRP A 58 -3.38 -14.33 1.35
CA TRP A 58 -4.11 -15.26 0.50
C TRP A 58 -3.58 -16.66 0.79
N ILE A 59 -3.97 -17.19 1.95
CA ILE A 59 -3.85 -18.60 2.29
C ILE A 59 -5.15 -19.11 2.91
#